data_AF-A0A2D7BNM7-F1
#
_entry.id   AF-A0A2D7BNM7-F1
#
_cell.length_a   1.000
_cell.length_b   1.000
_cell.length_c   1.000
_cell.angle_alpha   90.00
_cell.angle_beta   90.00
_cell.angle_gamma   90.00
#
_symmetry.space_group_name_H-M   'P 1'
#
loop_
_entity.id
_entity.type
_entity.pdbx_description
1 polymer ?
#
loop_
_entity_poly.entity_id
_entity_poly.type
_entity_poly.pdbx_seq_one_letter_code
_entity_poly.pdbx_strand_id
1 'polypeptide(L)'
;STKTKLLVSWHDFQKTPKTIELKNKIKKMSKFSNNVKIVSTAKSVDDATRMLELYDKKGKNNLISFAMGDAGKISRILCLYLGSPYTYVSLGKAVAPGQFSVDEVNKIINLKSSK
;
A
#
# COMPACT_ATOMS: atom_id res chain seq x y z
N SER A 1 19.46 21.58 -5.01
CA SER A 1 18.70 20.34 -4.76
C SER A 1 18.96 19.88 -3.34
N THR A 2 17.94 19.68 -2.51
CA THR A 2 18.12 19.16 -1.15
C THR A 2 18.42 17.65 -1.22
N LYS A 3 19.20 17.10 -0.28
CA LYS A 3 19.49 15.65 -0.24
C LYS A 3 18.30 14.80 0.25
N THR A 4 17.10 15.39 0.33
CA THR A 4 15.90 14.76 0.91
C THR A 4 15.19 13.89 -0.11
N LYS A 5 14.86 12.65 0.26
CA LYS A 5 14.04 11.76 -0.57
C LYS A 5 12.58 12.22 -0.54
N LEU A 6 11.99 12.49 -1.71
CA LEU A 6 10.57 12.85 -1.85
C LEU A 6 9.69 11.61 -1.97
N LEU A 7 8.60 11.53 -1.20
CA LEU A 7 7.52 10.57 -1.38
C LEU A 7 6.31 11.28 -1.98
N VAL A 8 5.90 10.89 -3.18
CA VAL A 8 4.70 11.43 -3.82
C VAL A 8 3.55 10.49 -3.49
N SER A 9 2.50 11.01 -2.86
CA SER A 9 1.37 10.20 -2.40
C SER A 9 0.03 10.63 -2.97
N TRP A 10 -0.88 9.67 -3.14
CA TRP A 10 -2.27 9.91 -3.52
C TRP A 10 -3.20 8.98 -2.76
N HIS A 11 -4.37 9.50 -2.40
CA HIS A 11 -5.39 8.78 -1.64
C HIS A 11 -6.77 8.96 -2.28
N ASP A 12 -7.58 7.89 -2.34
CA ASP A 12 -9.03 7.94 -2.55
C ASP A 12 -9.72 7.31 -1.34
N PHE A 13 -10.37 8.16 -0.55
CA PHE A 13 -11.03 7.74 0.68
C PHE A 13 -12.42 7.14 0.47
N GLN A 14 -12.95 7.18 -0.76
CA GLN A 14 -14.32 6.77 -1.05
C GLN A 14 -14.41 5.44 -1.81
N LYS A 15 -13.47 5.18 -2.72
CA LYS A 15 -13.52 4.00 -3.60
C LYS A 15 -12.14 3.57 -4.10
N THR A 16 -12.10 2.40 -4.73
CA THR A 16 -10.96 1.96 -5.53
C THR A 16 -11.24 2.21 -7.02
N PRO A 17 -10.50 3.11 -7.68
CA PRO A 17 -10.64 3.35 -9.11
C PRO A 17 -10.34 2.12 -9.97
N LYS A 18 -10.59 2.23 -11.29
CA LYS A 18 -10.21 1.19 -12.25
C LYS A 18 -8.69 1.10 -12.39
N THR A 19 -8.19 -0.09 -12.73
CA THR A 19 -6.74 -0.37 -12.88
C THR A 19 -6.04 0.60 -13.82
N ILE A 20 -6.70 0.98 -14.93
CA ILE A 20 -6.13 1.94 -15.90
C ILE A 20 -5.92 3.33 -15.30
N GLU A 21 -6.85 3.80 -14.46
CA GLU A 21 -6.77 5.10 -13.78
C GLU A 21 -5.66 5.09 -12.74
N LEU A 22 -5.55 4.00 -11.97
CA LEU A 22 -4.49 3.79 -10.98
C LEU A 22 -3.10 3.78 -11.63
N LYS A 23 -2.91 3.02 -12.73
CA LYS A 23 -1.65 3.00 -13.49
C LYS A 23 -1.30 4.36 -14.08
N ASN A 24 -2.29 5.07 -14.63
CA ASN A 24 -2.10 6.44 -15.12
C ASN A 24 -1.69 7.40 -14.01
N LYS A 25 -2.24 7.23 -12.79
CA LYS A 25 -1.87 8.01 -11.62
C LYS A 25 -0.42 7.76 -11.21
N ILE A 26 -0.02 6.50 -11.08
CA ILE A 26 1.36 6.11 -10.79
C ILE A 26 2.31 6.72 -11.84
N LYS A 27 2.00 6.57 -13.13
CA LYS A 27 2.83 7.15 -14.22
C LYS A 27 3.01 8.66 -14.09
N LYS A 28 1.97 9.40 -13.67
CA LYS A 28 2.05 10.85 -13.43
C LYS A 28 2.91 11.15 -12.19
N MET A 29 2.70 10.42 -11.09
CA MET A 29 3.45 10.60 -9.84
C MET A 29 4.94 10.27 -10.00
N SER A 30 5.27 9.24 -10.77
CA SER A 30 6.64 8.81 -11.06
C SER A 30 7.48 9.85 -11.82
N LYS A 31 6.85 10.88 -12.42
CA LYS A 31 7.58 12.02 -13.01
C LYS A 31 8.26 12.90 -11.95
N PHE A 32 7.79 12.83 -10.71
CA PHE A 32 8.27 13.67 -9.61
C PHE A 32 9.16 12.91 -8.63
N SER A 33 8.98 11.59 -8.48
CA SER A 33 9.82 10.75 -7.62
C SER A 33 9.69 9.27 -7.94
N ASN A 34 10.76 8.51 -7.70
CA ASN A 34 10.74 7.04 -7.72
C ASN A 34 10.05 6.42 -6.49
N ASN A 35 9.81 7.22 -5.43
CA ASN A 35 9.04 6.79 -4.25
C ASN A 35 7.59 7.26 -4.41
N VAL A 36 6.67 6.31 -4.58
CA VAL A 36 5.26 6.58 -4.88
C VAL A 36 4.38 5.82 -3.90
N LYS A 37 3.38 6.49 -3.33
CA LYS A 37 2.36 5.86 -2.49
C LYS A 37 0.96 6.07 -3.07
N ILE A 38 0.24 4.99 -3.34
CA ILE A 38 -1.12 5.05 -3.86
C ILE A 38 -2.04 4.19 -2.96
N VAL A 39 -3.07 4.80 -2.39
CA VAL A 39 -3.95 4.10 -1.44
C VAL A 39 -5.40 4.44 -1.76
N SER A 40 -6.28 3.46 -1.78
CA SER A 40 -7.72 3.64 -1.99
C SER A 40 -8.53 3.02 -0.87
N THR A 41 -9.85 3.23 -0.83
CA THR A 41 -10.76 2.51 0.07
C THR A 41 -11.37 1.31 -0.67
N ALA A 42 -11.19 0.11 -0.11
CA ALA A 42 -11.81 -1.11 -0.63
C ALA A 42 -13.22 -1.31 -0.07
N LYS A 43 -14.17 -1.58 -0.96
CA LYS A 43 -15.54 -2.02 -0.61
C LYS A 43 -15.72 -3.54 -0.78
N SER A 44 -14.76 -4.20 -1.41
CA SER A 44 -14.72 -5.65 -1.61
C SER A 44 -13.28 -6.18 -1.60
N VAL A 45 -13.12 -7.50 -1.53
CA VAL A 45 -11.81 -8.13 -1.66
C VAL A 45 -11.21 -7.85 -3.05
N ASP A 46 -12.04 -7.80 -4.10
CA ASP A 46 -11.57 -7.47 -5.46
C ASP A 46 -10.95 -6.08 -5.57
N ASP A 47 -11.48 -5.10 -4.83
CA ASP A 47 -10.86 -3.78 -4.74
C ASP A 47 -9.46 -3.86 -4.11
N ALA A 48 -9.31 -4.64 -3.04
CA ALA A 48 -8.02 -4.85 -2.39
C ALA A 48 -7.02 -5.56 -3.32
N THR A 49 -7.47 -6.61 -4.02
CA THR A 49 -6.69 -7.34 -5.02
C THR A 49 -6.22 -6.41 -6.14
N ARG A 50 -7.11 -5.54 -6.66
CA ARG A 50 -6.76 -4.57 -7.71
C ARG A 50 -5.64 -3.62 -7.30
N MET A 51 -5.58 -3.23 -6.03
CA MET A 51 -4.48 -2.41 -5.51
C MET A 51 -3.16 -3.20 -5.42
N LEU A 52 -3.23 -4.49 -5.09
CA LEU A 52 -2.08 -5.38 -5.06
C LEU A 52 -1.57 -5.73 -6.48
N GLU A 53 -2.44 -5.76 -7.48
CA GLU A 53 -2.06 -5.94 -8.90
C GLU A 53 -1.27 -4.76 -9.49
N LEU A 54 -1.13 -3.65 -8.76
CA LEU A 54 -0.31 -2.52 -9.18
C LEU A 54 1.19 -2.77 -9.02
N TYR A 55 1.58 -3.79 -8.24
CA TYR A 55 2.97 -4.22 -8.17
C TYR A 55 3.37 -4.90 -9.49
N ASP A 56 4.33 -4.31 -10.18
CA ASP A 56 4.91 -4.90 -11.39
C ASP A 56 6.02 -5.90 -11.00
N LYS A 57 6.07 -7.05 -11.68
CA LYS A 57 7.15 -8.03 -11.55
C LYS A 57 8.53 -7.45 -11.90
N LYS A 58 8.59 -6.31 -12.62
CA LYS A 58 9.84 -5.68 -13.09
C LYS A 58 10.40 -4.59 -12.17
N GLY A 59 9.81 -4.33 -11.00
CA GLY A 59 10.51 -3.73 -9.84
C GLY A 59 11.11 -2.33 -9.99
N LYS A 60 10.63 -1.47 -10.90
CA LYS A 60 11.32 -0.18 -11.18
C LYS A 60 11.06 0.96 -10.19
N ASN A 61 10.00 0.90 -9.38
CA ASN A 61 9.61 1.99 -8.49
C ASN A 61 9.45 1.50 -7.05
N ASN A 62 9.84 2.34 -6.07
CA ASN A 62 9.55 2.15 -4.65
C ASN A 62 8.07 2.45 -4.40
N LEU A 63 7.20 1.56 -4.87
CA LEU A 63 5.75 1.68 -4.80
C LEU A 63 5.26 1.20 -3.43
N ILE A 64 4.36 1.98 -2.83
CA ILE A 64 3.56 1.57 -1.68
C ILE A 64 2.09 1.62 -2.12
N SER A 65 1.48 0.45 -2.22
CA SER A 65 0.11 0.23 -2.67
C SER A 65 -0.60 -0.77 -1.77
N PHE A 66 -1.73 -0.36 -1.21
CA PHE A 66 -2.67 -1.17 -0.45
C PHE A 66 -4.02 -0.44 -0.36
N ALA A 67 -5.04 -1.11 0.17
CA ALA A 67 -6.37 -0.54 0.38
C ALA A 67 -6.68 -0.31 1.88
N MET A 68 -7.45 0.75 2.14
CA MET A 68 -8.11 1.05 3.41
C MET A 68 -9.44 0.28 3.53
N GLY A 69 -10.02 0.29 4.72
CA GLY A 69 -11.28 -0.39 5.01
C GLY A 69 -11.06 -1.86 5.39
N ASP A 70 -12.09 -2.49 5.93
CA ASP A 70 -11.99 -3.86 6.46
C ASP A 70 -11.66 -4.87 5.36
N ALA A 71 -12.28 -4.74 4.19
CA ALA A 71 -11.97 -5.55 3.01
C ALA A 71 -10.52 -5.37 2.51
N GLY A 72 -9.92 -4.20 2.80
CA GLY A 72 -8.55 -3.87 2.43
C GLY A 72 -7.51 -4.25 3.50
N LYS A 73 -7.92 -4.61 4.72
CA LYS A 73 -7.02 -4.76 5.89
C LYS A 73 -5.81 -5.65 5.57
N ILE A 74 -6.04 -6.84 5.01
CA ILE A 74 -4.95 -7.80 4.70
C ILE A 74 -3.97 -7.29 3.63
N SER A 75 -4.41 -6.41 2.72
CA SER A 75 -3.55 -5.85 1.68
C SER A 75 -2.39 -5.01 2.24
N ARG A 76 -2.54 -4.45 3.45
CA ARG A 76 -1.48 -3.74 4.18
C ARG A 76 -0.30 -4.64 4.55
N ILE A 77 -0.52 -5.95 4.63
CA ILE A 77 0.51 -6.92 4.97
C ILE A 77 1.04 -7.54 3.68
N LEU A 78 0.14 -7.97 2.79
CA LEU A 78 0.50 -8.59 1.52
C LEU A 78 1.34 -7.69 0.63
N CYS A 79 1.18 -6.37 0.72
CA CYS A 79 1.98 -5.43 -0.05
C CYS A 79 3.49 -5.57 0.18
N LEU A 80 3.92 -5.91 1.41
CA LEU A 80 5.34 -6.15 1.72
C LEU A 80 5.90 -7.33 0.92
N TYR A 81 5.11 -8.40 0.78
CA TYR A 81 5.49 -9.59 0.03
C TYR A 81 5.49 -9.38 -1.48
N LEU A 82 4.79 -8.35 -1.97
CA LEU A 82 4.73 -7.99 -3.39
C LEU A 82 5.77 -6.92 -3.78
N GLY A 83 6.60 -6.46 -2.84
CA GLY A 83 7.70 -5.54 -3.11
C GLY A 83 7.51 -4.12 -2.56
N SER A 84 6.49 -3.87 -1.73
CA SER A 84 6.43 -2.61 -0.98
C SER A 84 7.64 -2.50 -0.03
N PRO A 85 8.38 -1.38 -0.03
CA PRO A 85 9.55 -1.22 0.85
C PRO A 85 9.19 -1.14 2.33
N TYR A 86 7.95 -0.74 2.65
CA TYR A 86 7.41 -0.67 4.00
C TYR A 86 5.88 -0.63 3.94
N THR A 87 5.24 -0.74 5.11
CA THR A 87 3.78 -0.58 5.26
C THR A 87 3.47 0.33 6.44
N TYR A 88 2.19 0.65 6.64
CA TYR A 88 1.70 1.54 7.68
C TYR A 88 0.87 0.77 8.70
N VAL A 89 1.28 0.90 9.96
CA VAL A 89 0.70 0.26 11.14
C VAL A 89 0.40 1.32 12.21
N SER A 90 -0.44 1.01 13.19
CA SER A 90 -0.69 1.89 14.34
C SER A 90 0.21 1.51 15.52
N LEU A 91 0.82 2.51 16.17
CA LEU A 91 1.56 2.31 17.42
C LEU A 91 0.64 2.18 18.65
N GLY A 92 -0.66 2.41 18.47
CA GLY A 92 -1.71 2.32 19.48
C GLY A 92 -3.07 2.26 18.79
N LYS A 93 -3.99 3.17 19.15
CA LYS A 93 -5.30 3.28 18.48
C LYS A 93 -5.13 3.48 16.96
N ALA A 94 -5.91 2.74 16.18
CA ALA A 94 -5.87 2.82 14.72
C ALA A 94 -6.21 4.25 14.24
N VAL A 95 -5.41 4.78 13.31
CA VAL A 95 -5.60 6.11 12.71
C VAL A 95 -6.46 6.02 11.44
N ALA A 96 -6.61 4.82 10.87
CA ALA A 96 -7.47 4.53 9.73
C ALA A 96 -8.21 3.18 9.90
N PRO A 97 -9.44 3.03 9.34
CA PRO A 97 -10.15 1.76 9.33
C PRO A 97 -9.31 0.62 8.71
N GLY A 98 -9.32 -0.54 9.37
CA GLY A 98 -8.55 -1.71 8.96
C GLY A 98 -7.02 -1.58 9.13
N GLN A 99 -6.52 -0.63 9.92
CA GLN A 99 -5.09 -0.55 10.23
C GLN A 99 -4.72 -1.56 11.33
N PHE A 100 -3.70 -2.37 11.08
CA PHE A 100 -3.13 -3.26 12.09
C PHE A 100 -2.27 -2.47 13.08
N SER A 101 -2.25 -2.90 14.34
CA SER A 101 -1.25 -2.46 15.30
C SER A 101 0.12 -3.02 14.96
N VAL A 102 1.19 -2.37 15.44
CA VAL A 102 2.56 -2.88 15.34
C VAL A 102 2.65 -4.30 15.89
N ASP A 103 2.00 -4.58 17.02
CA ASP A 103 2.02 -5.92 17.65
C ASP A 103 1.30 -6.98 16.82
N GLU A 104 0.16 -6.63 16.21
CA GLU A 104 -0.56 -7.55 15.30
C GLU A 104 0.32 -7.90 14.09
N VAL A 105 0.97 -6.90 13.48
CA VAL A 105 1.85 -7.12 12.33
C VAL A 105 3.07 -7.95 12.72
N ASN A 106 3.70 -7.65 13.86
CA ASN A 106 4.84 -8.42 14.35
C ASN A 106 4.47 -9.89 14.57
N LYS A 107 3.29 -10.18 15.14
CA LYS A 107 2.80 -11.56 15.26
C LYS A 107 2.62 -12.22 13.90
N ILE A 108 1.98 -11.55 12.94
CA ILE A 108 1.72 -12.11 11.60
C ILE A 108 3.03 -12.39 10.85
N ILE A 109 4.02 -11.50 10.94
CA ILE A 109 5.33 -11.68 10.29
C ILE A 109 6.14 -12.79 10.98
N ASN A 110 6.20 -12.78 12.32
CA ASN A 110 7.00 -13.74 13.09
C ASN A 110 6.45 -15.17 13.07
N LEU A 111 5.14 -15.35 12.86
CA LEU A 111 4.54 -16.68 12.63
C LEU A 111 5.17 -17.40 11.42
N LYS A 112 5.74 -16.68 10.46
CA LYS A 112 6.44 -17.25 9.30
C LYS A 112 7.93 -17.51 9.53
N SER A 113 8.59 -16.78 10.43
CA SER A 113 10.03 -16.97 10.73
C SER A 113 10.31 -18.21 11.59
N SER A 114 9.28 -18.90 12.07
CA SER A 114 9.39 -20.14 12.86
C SER A 114 9.22 -21.42 12.01
N LYS A 115 9.61 -21.38 10.74
CA LYS A 115 9.70 -22.56 9.86
C LYS A 115 11.05 -22.66 9.21
#